data_AF-A0A959UWS4-F1
#
_entry.id   AF-A0A959UWS4-F1
#
_cell.length_a   1.000
_cell.length_b   1.000
_cell.length_c   1.000
_cell.angle_alpha   90.00
_cell.angle_beta   90.00
_cell.angle_gamma   90.00
#
_symmetry.space_group_name_H-M   'P 1'
#
loop_
_entity.id
_entity.type
_entity.pdbx_description
1 polymer ?
#
loop_
_entity_poly.entity_id
_entity_poly.type
_entity_poly.pdbx_seq_one_letter_code
_entity_poly.pdbx_strand_id
1 'polypeptide(L)'
;RLRDASAIRVADLKALTIGGTVAFRSASLKLKGVRHRVTGLDADLRLNGNDANVTGLRAELGGNTLELEGDLKGLVPYLLFQDQQLTIVAHGRSPRIDL
;
A
#
# COMPACT_ATOMS: atom_id res chain seq x y z
N ARG A 1 -24.94 16.34 11.36
CA ARG A 1 -25.53 15.74 10.14
C ARG A 1 -24.38 15.18 9.32
N LEU A 2 -24.27 13.85 9.20
CA LEU A 2 -23.29 13.25 8.29
C LEU A 2 -23.60 13.77 6.89
N ARG A 3 -22.66 14.49 6.27
CA ARG A 3 -22.71 14.78 4.84
C ARG A 3 -22.77 13.44 4.14
N ASP A 4 -23.68 13.34 3.17
CA ASP A 4 -23.79 12.18 2.31
C ASP A 4 -22.39 11.79 1.81
N ALA A 5 -21.92 10.59 2.17
CA ALA A 5 -20.54 10.18 1.87
C ALA A 5 -20.28 10.13 0.36
N SER A 6 -21.36 10.01 -0.42
CA SER A 6 -21.36 10.07 -1.89
C SER A 6 -20.99 11.45 -2.47
N ALA A 7 -21.08 12.53 -1.68
CA ALA A 7 -20.77 13.89 -2.12
C ALA A 7 -19.35 14.35 -1.76
N ILE A 8 -18.54 13.50 -1.11
CA ILE A 8 -17.16 13.82 -0.74
C ILE A 8 -16.32 13.92 -2.02
N ARG A 9 -15.58 15.01 -2.18
CA ARG A 9 -14.63 15.21 -3.28
C ARG A 9 -13.20 15.06 -2.77
N VAL A 10 -12.27 14.86 -3.70
CA VAL A 10 -10.82 14.79 -3.41
C VAL A 10 -10.33 16.03 -2.64
N ALA A 11 -10.83 17.22 -2.99
CA ALA A 11 -10.48 18.46 -2.29
C ALA A 11 -10.89 18.45 -0.80
N ASP A 12 -11.99 17.77 -0.46
CA ASP A 12 -12.44 17.64 0.93
C ASP A 12 -11.47 16.78 1.74
N LEU A 13 -10.85 15.77 1.13
CA LEU A 13 -9.87 14.91 1.80
C LEU A 13 -8.63 15.66 2.30
N LYS A 14 -8.28 16.81 1.70
CA LYS A 14 -7.16 17.63 2.19
C LYS A 14 -7.44 18.30 3.52
N ALA A 15 -8.71 18.51 3.84
CA ALA A 15 -9.15 19.13 5.09
C ALA A 15 -9.45 18.10 6.20
N LEU A 16 -9.36 16.79 5.90
CA LEU A 16 -9.64 15.73 6.84
C LEU A 16 -8.36 15.21 7.49
N THR A 17 -8.41 15.01 8.81
CA THR A 17 -7.40 14.23 9.51
C THR A 17 -7.74 12.75 9.35
N ILE A 18 -7.05 12.09 8.45
CA ILE A 18 -7.18 10.65 8.19
C ILE A 18 -5.96 9.95 8.81
N GLY A 19 -6.22 8.91 9.59
CA GLY A 19 -5.17 8.13 10.24
C GLY A 19 -5.64 6.71 10.51
N GLY A 20 -4.69 5.82 10.74
CA GLY A 20 -4.97 4.41 11.02
C GLY A 20 -3.77 3.54 10.73
N THR A 21 -3.84 2.29 11.18
CA THR A 21 -2.84 1.27 10.91
C THR A 21 -3.52 0.05 10.30
N VAL A 22 -2.85 -0.57 9.35
CA VAL A 22 -3.25 -1.85 8.76
C VAL A 22 -2.05 -2.78 8.84
N ALA A 23 -2.28 -3.98 9.37
CA ALA A 23 -1.27 -5.01 9.46
C ALA A 23 -1.66 -6.18 8.56
N PHE A 24 -0.77 -6.57 7.67
CA PHE A 24 -0.83 -7.85 6.98
C PHE A 24 0.05 -8.84 7.73
N ARG A 25 -0.50 -10.03 7.97
CA ARG A 25 0.20 -11.12 8.66
C ARG A 25 0.01 -12.41 7.86
N SER A 26 1.10 -12.93 7.30
CA SER A 26 1.15 -14.14 6.47
C SER A 26 0.16 -14.16 5.31
N ALA A 27 -0.12 -12.99 4.72
CA ALA A 27 -1.06 -12.88 3.62
C ALA A 27 -0.49 -13.50 2.33
N SER A 28 -1.38 -13.91 1.41
CA SER A 28 -1.01 -14.45 0.11
C SER A 28 -1.71 -13.70 -1.01
N LEU A 29 -0.95 -13.26 -2.00
CA LEU A 29 -1.44 -12.48 -3.13
C LEU A 29 -1.04 -13.15 -4.45
N LYS A 30 -2.01 -13.28 -5.35
CA LYS A 30 -1.77 -13.69 -6.74
C LYS A 30 -1.70 -12.43 -7.60
N LEU A 31 -0.48 -12.07 -8.01
CA LEU A 31 -0.30 -10.93 -8.91
C LEU A 31 -0.61 -11.35 -10.36
N LYS A 32 -1.45 -10.58 -11.04
CA LYS A 32 -1.74 -10.80 -12.46
C LYS A 32 -0.47 -10.54 -13.26
N GLY A 33 -0.08 -11.49 -14.11
CA GLY A 33 1.14 -11.40 -14.93
C GLY A 33 2.41 -11.95 -14.26
N VAL A 34 2.36 -12.34 -12.98
CA VAL A 34 3.48 -13.01 -12.30
C VAL A 34 3.16 -14.49 -12.17
N ARG A 35 4.08 -15.36 -12.63
CA ARG A 35 3.90 -16.83 -12.54
C ARG A 35 3.92 -17.33 -11.09
N HIS A 36 4.68 -16.65 -10.23
CA HIS A 36 4.86 -17.03 -8.83
C HIS A 36 3.84 -16.31 -7.94
N ARG A 37 3.33 -17.04 -6.94
CA ARG A 37 2.49 -16.46 -5.88
C ARG A 37 3.39 -15.68 -4.93
N VAL A 38 2.91 -14.53 -4.48
CA VAL A 38 3.52 -13.80 -3.36
C VAL A 38 2.92 -14.40 -2.09
N THR A 39 3.76 -15.04 -1.28
CA THR A 39 3.34 -15.72 -0.04
C THR A 39 4.07 -15.15 1.17
N GLY A 40 3.51 -15.36 2.36
CA GLY A 40 4.11 -14.88 3.60
C GLY A 40 4.24 -13.36 3.64
N LEU A 41 3.26 -12.64 3.07
CA LEU A 41 3.24 -11.20 3.10
C LEU A 41 2.96 -10.72 4.53
N ASP A 42 4.01 -10.23 5.18
CA ASP A 42 3.95 -9.49 6.42
C ASP A 42 4.27 -8.04 6.13
N ALA A 43 3.43 -7.11 6.58
CA ALA A 43 3.69 -5.68 6.43
C ALA A 43 2.88 -4.87 7.43
N ASP A 44 3.42 -3.73 7.85
CA ASP A 44 2.68 -2.72 8.58
C ASP A 44 2.51 -1.48 7.69
N LEU A 45 1.28 -0.99 7.60
CA LEU A 45 0.95 0.24 6.91
C LEU A 45 0.39 1.23 7.90
N ARG A 46 0.87 2.47 7.82
CA ARG A 46 0.37 3.58 8.61
C ARG A 46 -0.15 4.67 7.69
N LEU A 47 -1.42 5.01 7.84
CA LEU A 47 -2.05 6.14 7.16
C LEU A 47 -1.67 7.45 7.86
N ASN A 48 -1.20 8.41 7.07
CA ASN A 48 -0.85 9.76 7.50
C ASN A 48 -1.53 10.76 6.56
N GLY A 49 -2.78 11.12 6.87
CA GLY A 49 -3.64 11.88 5.97
C GLY A 49 -4.00 11.06 4.73
N ASN A 50 -3.74 11.62 3.56
CA ASN A 50 -4.04 10.97 2.27
C ASN A 50 -2.95 9.99 1.82
N ASP A 51 -1.82 9.96 2.50
CA ASP A 51 -0.68 9.11 2.20
C ASP A 51 -0.65 7.91 3.15
N ALA A 52 0.14 6.90 2.80
CA ALA A 52 0.55 5.85 3.73
C ALA A 52 2.04 5.61 3.68
N ASN A 53 2.59 5.13 4.78
CA ASN A 53 3.93 4.57 4.84
C ASN A 53 3.82 3.05 5.08
N VAL A 54 4.63 2.29 4.36
CA VAL A 54 4.73 0.83 4.44
C VAL A 54 6.08 0.49 5.06
N THR A 55 6.05 -0.24 6.16
CA THR A 55 7.27 -0.70 6.84
C THR A 55 7.28 -2.21 7.01
N GLY A 56 8.47 -2.78 6.91
CA GLY A 56 8.70 -4.20 7.18
C GLY A 56 7.92 -5.11 6.23
N LEU A 57 7.67 -4.67 4.98
CA LEU A 57 7.02 -5.53 4.00
C LEU A 57 8.00 -6.64 3.63
N ARG A 58 7.71 -7.86 4.06
CA ARG A 58 8.45 -9.06 3.68
C ARG A 58 7.53 -9.97 2.89
N ALA A 59 8.04 -10.52 1.80
CA ALA A 59 7.33 -11.53 1.05
C ALA A 59 8.28 -12.55 0.41
N GLU A 60 7.75 -13.73 0.12
CA GLU A 60 8.44 -14.73 -0.69
C GLU A 60 7.91 -14.71 -2.12
N LEU A 61 8.84 -14.57 -3.07
CA LEU A 61 8.55 -14.62 -4.50
C LEU A 61 9.46 -15.65 -5.17
N GLY A 62 8.88 -16.78 -5.60
CA GLY A 62 9.62 -17.83 -6.30
C GLY A 62 10.78 -18.43 -5.48
N GLY A 63 10.64 -18.47 -4.15
CA GLY A 63 11.68 -18.97 -3.23
C GLY A 63 12.70 -17.92 -2.77
N ASN A 64 12.57 -16.66 -3.22
CA ASN A 64 13.41 -15.55 -2.76
C ASN A 64 12.65 -14.65 -1.79
N THR A 65 13.33 -14.24 -0.72
CA THR A 65 12.83 -13.22 0.20
C THR A 65 13.02 -11.84 -0.43
N LEU A 66 11.95 -11.06 -0.40
CA LEU A 66 11.92 -9.69 -0.85
C LEU A 66 11.47 -8.83 0.32
N GLU A 67 12.28 -7.83 0.65
CA GLU A 67 11.99 -6.86 1.70
C GLU A 67 11.78 -5.49 1.05
N LEU A 68 10.67 -4.84 1.36
CA LEU A 68 10.29 -3.52 0.88
C LEU A 68 9.94 -2.60 2.04
N GLU A 69 10.30 -1.34 1.87
CA GLU A 69 9.79 -0.22 2.66
C GLU A 69 9.54 0.95 1.72
N GLY A 70 8.56 1.80 2.04
CA GLY A 70 8.25 2.90 1.14
C GLY A 70 7.02 3.71 1.49
N ASP A 71 6.78 4.70 0.65
CA ASP A 71 5.68 5.64 0.77
C ASP A 71 4.68 5.45 -0.38
N LEU A 72 3.41 5.50 -0.02
CA LEU A 72 2.24 5.48 -0.89
C LEU A 72 1.61 6.87 -0.87
N LYS A 73 1.96 7.70 -1.85
CA LYS A 73 1.46 9.08 -1.95
C LYS A 73 0.12 9.13 -2.65
N GLY A 74 -0.87 9.74 -2.00
CA GLY A 74 -2.24 9.81 -2.51
C GLY A 74 -3.02 8.48 -2.43
N LEU A 75 -2.67 7.59 -1.49
CA LEU A 75 -3.34 6.31 -1.32
C LEU A 75 -4.86 6.43 -1.11
N VAL A 76 -5.30 7.28 -0.18
CA VAL A 76 -6.72 7.42 0.14
C VAL A 76 -7.55 7.89 -1.06
N PRO A 77 -7.19 8.99 -1.76
CA PRO A 77 -7.94 9.40 -2.95
C PRO A 77 -7.93 8.34 -4.05
N TYR A 78 -6.81 7.64 -4.26
CA TYR A 78 -6.73 6.54 -5.24
C TYR A 78 -7.70 5.39 -4.94
N LEU A 79 -7.91 5.05 -3.66
CA LEU A 79 -8.85 3.98 -3.28
C LEU A 79 -10.32 4.40 -3.39
N LEU A 80 -10.62 5.69 -3.24
CA LEU A 80 -12.00 6.20 -3.18
C LEU A 80 -12.50 6.74 -4.52
N PHE A 81 -11.61 7.17 -5.42
CA PHE A 81 -11.97 7.84 -6.67
C PHE A 81 -11.19 7.25 -7.86
N GLN A 82 -11.89 7.04 -8.98
CA GLN A 82 -11.35 6.30 -10.14
C GLN A 82 -10.32 7.08 -10.98
N ASP A 83 -10.27 8.40 -10.86
CA ASP A 83 -9.45 9.31 -11.66
C ASP A 83 -8.17 9.76 -10.94
N GLN A 84 -7.93 9.25 -9.74
CA GLN A 84 -6.78 9.62 -8.92
C GLN A 84 -5.61 8.70 -9.18
N GLN A 85 -4.40 9.19 -8.93
CA GLN A 85 -3.16 8.46 -9.15
C GLN A 85 -2.52 8.13 -7.81
N LEU A 86 -2.00 6.91 -7.70
CA LEU A 86 -1.15 6.48 -6.60
C LEU A 86 0.30 6.55 -7.06
N THR A 87 1.13 7.31 -6.35
CA THR A 87 2.59 7.26 -6.53
C THR A 87 3.20 6.37 -5.45
N ILE A 88 3.98 5.39 -5.89
CA ILE A 88 4.67 4.43 -5.03
C ILE A 88 6.16 4.72 -5.09
N VAL A 89 6.76 5.07 -3.95
CA VAL A 89 8.21 5.19 -3.80
C VAL A 89 8.64 4.11 -2.82
N ALA A 90 9.35 3.11 -3.30
CA ALA A 90 9.77 1.98 -2.48
C ALA A 90 11.26 1.69 -2.65
N HIS A 91 11.89 1.31 -1.55
CA HIS A 91 13.24 0.78 -1.52
C HIS A 91 13.14 -0.72 -1.26
N GLY A 92 13.74 -1.50 -2.15
CA GLY A 92 13.74 -2.95 -2.04
C GLY A 92 15.13 -3.49 -1.78
N ARG A 93 15.21 -4.51 -0.94
CA ARG A 93 16.41 -5.34 -0.78
C ARG A 93 16.03 -6.79 -1.00
N SER A 94 16.89 -7.51 -1.71
CA SER A 94 16.82 -8.97 -1.77
C SER A 94 18.22 -9.53 -1.59
N PRO A 95 18.43 -10.50 -0.69
CA PRO A 95 19.75 -11.09 -0.45
C PRO A 95 20.33 -11.84 -1.66
N ARG A 96 19.52 -12.16 -2.68
CA ARG A 96 19.89 -13.07 -3.78
C ARG A 96 19.51 -12.59 -5.18
N ILE A 97 18.91 -11.41 -5.33
CA ILE A 97 18.62 -10.86 -6.66
C ILE A 97 19.81 -9.98 -7.05
N ASP A 98 20.80 -10.60 -7.69
CA ASP A 98 21.70 -9.87 -8.59
C ASP A 98 20.82 -9.48 -9.81
N LEU A 99 20.71 -8.18 -10.10
CA LEU A 99 19.87 -7.66 -11.18
C LEU A 99 20.47 -7.92 -12.56
#